data_AF-A0A2N1ML30-F1
#
_entry.id   AF-A0A2N1ML30-F1
#
_cell.length_a   1.000
_cell.length_b   1.000
_cell.length_c   1.000
_cell.angle_alpha   90.00
_cell.angle_beta   90.00
_cell.angle_gamma   90.00
#
_symmetry.space_group_name_H-M   'P 1'
#
loop_
_entity.id
_entity.type
_entity.pdbx_description
1 polymer ?
#
loop_
_entity_poly.entity_id
_entity_poly.type
_entity_poly.pdbx_seq_one_letter_code
_entity_poly.pdbx_strand_id
1 'polypeptide(L)'
;MATKGTRLVKDFSNPQLNTRGYIAMEPEKKLIVVAFRGTEPGSIRNYISDFTTYHDLWRAASPVRALVHRGFLYAWEQIQPQVTDDLLKLIQENPDYSVGFTGHSLGAALTTFSALDLIHKAPELAKNEKLFISTFGQPRMGDDAFAKFVDDNIKAVRSIVRGDPVTRLPPSWPIPFIGFYKHFGEELYINNPDQDPNAFQECNAEDPNCSESVSLGQLSLKYHSGPYYGVNMRDATREPNVNSIEGSNEGDENYDYSADPYFNYDPNYNYEGAMGVNGVDGVKGVDGTKGVNGTKEVNGTKGVNGTKEVNGTNEVKGTNGTKH
;
A
#
# COMPACT_ATOMS: atom_id res chain seq x y z
N MET A 1 18.49 -4.83 1.35
CA MET A 1 19.31 -4.58 2.56
C MET A 1 18.38 -4.22 3.70
N ALA A 2 18.55 -4.81 4.87
CA ALA A 2 17.71 -4.55 6.04
C ALA A 2 17.92 -3.12 6.56
N THR A 3 16.84 -2.42 6.88
CA THR A 3 16.86 -1.12 7.54
C THR A 3 17.48 -1.20 8.93
N LYS A 4 18.08 -0.09 9.38
CA LYS A 4 18.67 0.01 10.72
C LYS A 4 17.59 -0.23 11.77
N GLY A 5 17.77 -1.25 12.61
CA GLY A 5 16.80 -1.68 13.64
C GLY A 5 16.05 -2.95 13.25
N THR A 6 15.83 -3.16 11.95
CA THR A 6 15.01 -4.26 11.44
C THR A 6 15.81 -5.56 11.42
N ARG A 7 15.26 -6.60 12.03
CA ARG A 7 15.86 -7.93 12.16
C ARG A 7 15.07 -8.91 11.30
N LEU A 8 15.72 -9.50 10.29
CA LEU A 8 15.13 -10.58 9.51
C LEU A 8 14.92 -11.80 10.43
N VAL A 9 13.70 -12.32 10.48
CA VAL A 9 13.36 -13.55 11.21
C VAL A 9 13.39 -14.74 10.25
N LYS A 10 12.74 -14.61 9.09
CA LYS A 10 12.63 -15.68 8.11
C LYS A 10 12.51 -15.11 6.70
N ASP A 11 13.20 -15.72 5.74
CA ASP A 11 12.95 -15.59 4.31
C ASP A 11 12.27 -16.88 3.83
N PHE A 12 11.32 -16.76 2.91
CA PHE A 12 10.67 -17.90 2.28
C PHE A 12 10.43 -17.62 0.80
N SER A 13 10.60 -18.64 -0.03
CA SER A 13 10.40 -18.52 -1.47
C SER A 13 9.90 -19.81 -2.10
N ASN A 14 9.20 -19.66 -3.22
CA ASN A 14 8.87 -20.71 -4.15
C ASN A 14 9.38 -20.31 -5.54
N PRO A 15 10.54 -20.84 -5.97
CA PRO A 15 11.15 -20.48 -7.25
C PRO A 15 10.28 -20.84 -8.47
N GLN A 16 9.45 -21.89 -8.39
CA GLN A 16 8.62 -22.34 -9.51
C GLN A 16 7.54 -21.31 -9.87
N LEU A 17 7.02 -20.62 -8.85
CA LEU A 17 6.00 -19.58 -9.00
C LEU A 17 6.58 -18.17 -8.88
N ASN A 18 7.91 -18.06 -8.76
CA ASN A 18 8.62 -16.81 -8.52
C ASN A 18 8.03 -16.00 -7.33
N THR A 19 7.57 -16.71 -6.31
CA THR A 19 7.01 -16.10 -5.12
C THR A 19 8.09 -16.00 -4.05
N ARG A 20 8.22 -14.85 -3.40
CA ARG A 20 9.13 -14.66 -2.27
C ARG A 20 8.54 -13.73 -1.24
N GLY A 21 8.88 -13.93 0.02
CA GLY A 21 8.55 -13.02 1.09
C GLY A 21 9.46 -13.21 2.29
N TYR A 22 9.22 -12.41 3.32
CA TYR A 22 9.96 -12.50 4.56
C TYR A 22 9.10 -12.08 5.76
N ILE A 23 9.49 -12.55 6.93
CA ILE A 23 9.07 -12.03 8.24
C ILE A 23 10.27 -11.31 8.83
N ALA A 24 10.06 -10.07 9.27
CA ALA A 24 11.05 -9.28 9.98
C ALA A 24 10.44 -8.67 11.25
N MET A 25 11.29 -8.28 12.18
CA MET A 25 10.91 -7.56 13.39
C MET A 25 11.59 -6.20 13.42
N GLU A 26 10.87 -5.20 13.90
CA GLU A 26 11.40 -3.88 14.27
C GLU A 26 11.15 -3.68 15.77
N PRO A 27 12.10 -4.09 16.64
CA PRO A 27 11.90 -4.11 18.08
C PRO A 27 11.64 -2.72 18.69
N GLU A 28 12.25 -1.67 18.15
CA GLU A 28 12.07 -0.31 18.67
C GLU A 28 10.64 0.19 18.45
N LYS A 29 10.01 -0.21 17.34
CA LYS A 29 8.63 0.12 16.99
C LYS A 29 7.63 -0.95 17.46
N LYS A 30 8.10 -2.02 18.12
CA LYS A 30 7.28 -3.20 18.48
C LYS A 30 6.44 -3.70 17.31
N LEU A 31 7.06 -3.87 16.15
CA LEU A 31 6.38 -4.24 14.91
C LEU A 31 6.96 -5.54 14.33
N ILE A 32 6.11 -6.47 13.97
CA ILE A 32 6.42 -7.60 13.08
C ILE A 32 5.95 -7.21 11.68
N VAL A 33 6.81 -7.34 10.69
CA VAL A 33 6.51 -7.06 9.28
C VAL A 33 6.49 -8.36 8.51
N VAL A 34 5.39 -8.63 7.83
CA VAL A 34 5.27 -9.73 6.87
C VAL A 34 5.16 -9.13 5.49
N ALA A 35 6.14 -9.38 4.64
CA ALA A 35 6.25 -8.76 3.34
C ALA A 35 6.33 -9.81 2.23
N PHE A 36 5.59 -9.59 1.15
CA PHE A 36 5.68 -10.42 -0.06
C PHE A 36 6.11 -9.56 -1.24
N ARG A 37 6.99 -10.16 -2.05
CA ARG A 37 7.49 -9.57 -3.28
C ARG A 37 6.43 -9.68 -4.37
N GLY A 38 6.30 -8.63 -5.18
CA GLY A 38 5.57 -8.66 -6.44
C GLY A 38 6.34 -9.34 -7.58
N THR A 39 5.74 -9.32 -8.77
CA THR A 39 6.35 -9.85 -10.00
C THR A 39 7.60 -9.06 -10.38
N GLU A 40 8.55 -9.70 -11.08
CA GLU A 40 9.70 -8.98 -11.62
C GLU A 40 9.26 -7.93 -12.65
N PRO A 41 9.92 -6.76 -12.70
CA PRO A 41 9.57 -5.69 -13.62
C PRO A 41 9.31 -6.07 -15.07
N GLY A 42 10.18 -6.87 -15.70
CA GLY A 42 10.02 -7.28 -17.10
C GLY A 42 8.84 -8.23 -17.35
N SER A 43 8.38 -8.92 -16.31
CA SER A 43 7.34 -9.96 -16.41
C SER A 43 5.94 -9.43 -16.08
N ILE A 44 5.83 -8.22 -15.52
CA ILE A 44 4.54 -7.70 -15.08
C ILE A 44 3.60 -7.39 -16.23
N ARG A 45 4.14 -6.97 -17.39
CA ARG A 45 3.34 -6.78 -18.62
C ARG A 45 2.70 -8.09 -19.06
N ASN A 46 3.48 -9.17 -19.08
CA ASN A 46 2.99 -10.50 -19.41
C ASN A 46 1.97 -10.97 -18.37
N TYR A 47 2.22 -10.72 -17.09
CA TYR A 47 1.29 -11.09 -16.02
C TYR A 47 -0.06 -10.35 -16.14
N ILE A 48 -0.04 -9.08 -16.52
CA ILE A 48 -1.24 -8.28 -16.76
C ILE A 48 -1.99 -8.76 -18.00
N SER A 49 -1.29 -9.09 -19.10
CA SER A 49 -1.93 -9.59 -20.33
C SER A 49 -2.50 -11.00 -20.17
N ASP A 50 -1.81 -11.84 -19.39
CA ASP A 50 -2.17 -13.24 -19.17
C ASP A 50 -3.05 -13.43 -17.93
N PHE A 51 -3.50 -12.32 -17.33
CA PHE A 51 -4.27 -12.32 -16.10
C PHE A 51 -5.56 -13.11 -16.27
N THR A 52 -5.60 -14.34 -15.74
CA THR A 52 -6.82 -15.16 -15.72
C THR A 52 -7.83 -14.53 -14.78
N THR A 53 -9.14 -14.68 -15.02
CA THR A 53 -10.16 -14.07 -14.14
C THR A 53 -11.02 -15.13 -13.45
N TYR A 54 -10.53 -16.35 -13.31
CA TYR A 54 -11.31 -17.40 -12.66
C TYR A 54 -11.39 -17.21 -11.14
N HIS A 55 -12.56 -17.52 -10.61
CA HIS A 55 -12.82 -17.59 -9.18
C HIS A 55 -12.60 -18.99 -8.63
N ASP A 56 -12.02 -19.07 -7.43
CA ASP A 56 -12.09 -20.23 -6.54
C ASP A 56 -12.69 -19.82 -5.20
N LEU A 57 -13.21 -20.80 -4.45
CA LEU A 57 -13.80 -20.57 -3.13
C LEU A 57 -12.70 -20.41 -2.08
N TRP A 58 -12.69 -19.28 -1.37
CA TRP A 58 -11.87 -19.11 -0.18
C TRP A 58 -12.49 -19.83 1.02
N ARG A 59 -12.08 -21.09 1.23
CA ARG A 59 -12.69 -21.97 2.25
C ARG A 59 -12.50 -21.48 3.68
N ALA A 60 -11.42 -20.75 3.95
CA ALA A 60 -11.12 -20.22 5.28
C ALA A 60 -12.13 -19.16 5.75
N ALA A 61 -12.94 -18.59 4.85
CA ALA A 61 -14.04 -17.68 5.22
C ALA A 61 -15.36 -18.40 5.57
N SER A 62 -15.41 -19.73 5.56
CA SER A 62 -16.62 -20.49 5.88
C SER A 62 -17.26 -20.03 7.21
N PRO A 63 -18.59 -19.83 7.28
CA PRO A 63 -19.58 -20.21 6.27
C PRO A 63 -19.83 -19.18 5.16
N VAL A 64 -19.09 -18.05 5.13
CA VAL A 64 -19.21 -17.06 4.05
C VAL A 64 -18.71 -17.69 2.75
N ARG A 65 -19.53 -17.62 1.70
CA ARG A 65 -19.15 -18.04 0.36
C ARG A 65 -18.38 -16.91 -0.34
N ALA A 66 -17.13 -16.71 0.05
CA ALA A 66 -16.23 -15.73 -0.54
C ALA A 66 -15.48 -16.31 -1.75
N LEU A 67 -15.58 -15.67 -2.91
CA LEU A 67 -14.84 -16.07 -4.10
C LEU A 67 -13.60 -15.20 -4.29
N VAL A 68 -12.49 -15.82 -4.64
CA VAL A 68 -11.19 -15.15 -4.83
C VAL A 68 -10.55 -15.53 -6.15
N HIS A 69 -9.65 -14.69 -6.63
CA HIS A 69 -8.88 -14.96 -7.83
C HIS A 69 -8.04 -16.23 -7.67
N ARG A 70 -8.33 -17.23 -8.51
CA ARG A 70 -7.71 -18.56 -8.47
C ARG A 70 -6.19 -18.51 -8.55
N GLY A 71 -5.63 -17.66 -9.40
CA GLY A 71 -4.17 -17.56 -9.56
C GLY A 71 -3.48 -17.06 -8.29
N PHE A 72 -4.08 -16.11 -7.58
CA PHE A 72 -3.51 -15.60 -6.33
C PHE A 72 -3.65 -16.62 -5.21
N LEU A 73 -4.82 -17.28 -5.11
CA LEU A 73 -5.04 -18.34 -4.13
C LEU A 73 -4.04 -19.48 -4.33
N TYR A 74 -3.89 -19.96 -5.57
CA TYR A 74 -2.93 -21.00 -5.91
C TYR A 74 -1.51 -20.59 -5.54
N ALA A 75 -1.09 -19.36 -5.85
CA ALA A 75 0.25 -18.88 -5.48
C ALA A 75 0.46 -18.83 -3.95
N TRP A 76 -0.57 -18.45 -3.19
CA TRP A 76 -0.54 -18.45 -1.72
C TRP A 76 -0.43 -19.85 -1.13
N GLU A 77 -1.26 -20.79 -1.57
CA GLU A 77 -1.31 -22.17 -1.05
C GLU A 77 0.04 -22.90 -1.16
N GLN A 78 0.90 -22.49 -2.10
CA GLN A 78 2.20 -23.10 -2.34
C GLN A 78 3.29 -22.65 -1.36
N ILE A 79 3.02 -21.61 -0.56
CA ILE A 79 3.94 -21.09 0.46
C ILE A 79 3.32 -21.02 1.87
N GLN A 80 1.98 -21.07 1.96
CA GLN A 80 1.19 -20.90 3.18
C GLN A 80 1.69 -21.72 4.40
N PRO A 81 1.97 -23.04 4.30
CA PRO A 81 2.24 -23.84 5.50
C PRO A 81 3.46 -23.37 6.29
N GLN A 82 4.42 -22.75 5.63
CA GLN A 82 5.67 -22.30 6.27
C GLN A 82 5.58 -20.90 6.88
N VAL A 83 4.59 -20.10 6.47
CA VAL A 83 4.51 -18.68 6.87
C VAL A 83 3.62 -18.52 8.09
N THR A 84 2.42 -19.10 8.05
CA THR A 84 1.40 -18.87 9.09
C THR A 84 1.82 -19.44 10.44
N ASP A 85 2.42 -20.64 10.48
CA ASP A 85 2.79 -21.29 11.74
C ASP A 85 3.95 -20.57 12.44
N ASP A 86 4.94 -20.11 11.68
CA ASP A 86 6.05 -19.33 12.22
C ASP A 86 5.60 -17.95 12.69
N LEU A 87 4.68 -17.31 11.95
CA LEU A 87 4.11 -16.03 12.36
C LEU A 87 3.30 -16.16 13.65
N LEU A 88 2.46 -17.20 13.78
CA LEU A 88 1.71 -17.48 15.01
C LEU A 88 2.64 -17.63 16.22
N LYS A 89 3.70 -18.43 16.07
CA LYS A 89 4.71 -18.60 17.11
C LYS A 89 5.35 -17.26 17.48
N LEU A 90 5.72 -16.45 16.49
CA LEU A 90 6.36 -15.16 16.74
C LEU A 90 5.43 -14.17 17.46
N ILE A 91 4.14 -14.16 17.12
CA ILE A 91 3.12 -13.36 17.81
C ILE A 91 2.95 -13.80 19.26
N GLN A 92 2.95 -15.12 19.52
CA GLN A 92 2.87 -15.66 20.89
C GLN A 92 4.08 -15.28 21.75
N GLU A 93 5.28 -15.24 21.14
CA GLU A 93 6.52 -14.81 21.80
C GLU A 93 6.59 -13.29 22.03
N ASN A 94 5.81 -12.50 21.26
CA ASN A 94 5.84 -11.04 21.26
C ASN A 94 4.41 -10.44 21.33
N PRO A 95 3.62 -10.72 22.39
CA PRO A 95 2.19 -10.38 22.43
C PRO A 95 1.90 -8.87 22.48
N ASP A 96 2.90 -8.05 22.81
CA ASP A 96 2.78 -6.60 22.81
C ASP A 96 3.01 -5.97 21.42
N TYR A 97 3.53 -6.72 20.44
CA TYR A 97 3.85 -6.22 19.11
C TYR A 97 2.62 -6.09 18.21
N SER A 98 2.67 -5.10 17.31
CA SER A 98 1.81 -5.02 16.15
C SER A 98 2.34 -5.90 15.01
N VAL A 99 1.48 -6.30 14.10
CA VAL A 99 1.81 -7.11 12.92
C VAL A 99 1.28 -6.41 11.69
N GLY A 100 2.20 -5.94 10.85
CA GLY A 100 1.90 -5.28 9.58
C GLY A 100 2.16 -6.20 8.40
N PHE A 101 1.13 -6.40 7.58
CA PHE A 101 1.22 -7.11 6.31
C PHE A 101 1.41 -6.12 5.17
N THR A 102 2.47 -6.29 4.39
CA THR A 102 2.77 -5.40 3.26
C THR A 102 3.15 -6.16 2.01
N GLY A 103 2.97 -5.51 0.87
CA GLY A 103 3.29 -6.06 -0.43
C GLY A 103 2.93 -5.10 -1.55
N HIS A 104 3.62 -5.27 -2.67
CA HIS A 104 3.37 -4.53 -3.90
C HIS A 104 2.89 -5.49 -4.99
N SER A 105 1.95 -5.05 -5.83
CA SER A 105 1.48 -5.84 -6.99
C SER A 105 0.92 -7.21 -6.56
N LEU A 106 1.37 -8.31 -7.17
CA LEU A 106 1.09 -9.69 -6.72
C LEU A 106 1.37 -9.89 -5.22
N GLY A 107 2.44 -9.28 -4.67
CA GLY A 107 2.77 -9.38 -3.25
C GLY A 107 1.69 -8.78 -2.34
N ALA A 108 0.97 -7.76 -2.82
CA ALA A 108 -0.18 -7.21 -2.09
C ALA A 108 -1.33 -8.22 -1.96
N ALA A 109 -1.54 -9.05 -3.00
CA ALA A 109 -2.52 -10.12 -2.93
C ALA A 109 -2.09 -11.22 -1.94
N LEU A 110 -0.83 -11.64 -1.99
CA LEU A 110 -0.31 -12.70 -1.12
C LEU A 110 -0.29 -12.28 0.36
N THR A 111 0.05 -11.03 0.66
CA THR A 111 0.06 -10.53 2.04
C THR A 111 -1.34 -10.51 2.65
N THR A 112 -2.37 -10.18 1.85
CA THR A 112 -3.77 -10.24 2.27
C THR A 112 -4.16 -11.68 2.61
N PHE A 113 -3.84 -12.66 1.75
CA PHE A 113 -4.10 -14.07 2.08
C PHE A 113 -3.36 -14.54 3.33
N SER A 114 -2.12 -14.09 3.53
CA SER A 114 -1.35 -14.39 4.73
C SER A 114 -2.03 -13.88 6.00
N ALA A 115 -2.58 -12.67 5.96
CA ALA A 115 -3.29 -12.10 7.10
C ALA A 115 -4.60 -12.85 7.39
N LEU A 116 -5.38 -13.19 6.36
CA LEU A 116 -6.63 -13.92 6.52
C LEU A 116 -6.40 -15.37 6.98
N ASP A 117 -5.33 -16.02 6.52
CA ASP A 117 -4.98 -17.37 6.98
C ASP A 117 -4.52 -17.37 8.44
N LEU A 118 -3.78 -16.34 8.86
CA LEU A 118 -3.47 -16.12 10.27
C LEU A 118 -4.75 -16.02 11.12
N ILE A 119 -5.70 -15.19 10.69
CA ILE A 119 -7.00 -15.04 11.36
C ILE A 119 -7.81 -16.33 11.34
N HIS A 120 -7.74 -17.10 10.26
CA HIS A 120 -8.42 -18.39 10.17
C HIS A 120 -7.88 -19.40 11.21
N LYS A 121 -6.55 -19.45 11.39
CA LYS A 121 -5.92 -20.34 12.38
C LYS A 121 -6.03 -19.83 13.81
N ALA A 122 -6.08 -18.51 14.01
CA ALA A 122 -6.23 -17.85 15.30
C ALA A 122 -7.37 -16.82 15.24
N PRO A 123 -8.64 -17.25 15.31
CA PRO A 123 -9.80 -16.37 15.17
C PRO A 123 -9.87 -15.25 16.20
N GLU A 124 -9.22 -15.41 17.35
CA GLU A 124 -9.08 -14.37 18.38
C GLU A 124 -8.27 -13.15 17.92
N LEU A 125 -7.51 -13.26 16.81
CA LEU A 125 -6.78 -12.14 16.19
C LEU A 125 -7.65 -11.33 15.23
N ALA A 126 -8.86 -11.79 14.88
CA ALA A 126 -9.79 -11.01 14.07
C ALA A 126 -10.15 -9.70 14.77
N LYS A 127 -10.25 -8.61 13.99
CA LYS A 127 -10.58 -7.25 14.44
C LYS A 127 -9.59 -6.69 15.48
N ASN A 128 -8.41 -7.28 15.62
CA ASN A 128 -7.37 -6.77 16.49
C ASN A 128 -6.70 -5.56 15.83
N GLU A 129 -6.74 -4.40 16.49
CA GLU A 129 -6.14 -3.15 15.97
C GLU A 129 -4.63 -3.23 15.78
N LYS A 130 -3.96 -4.19 16.43
CA LYS A 130 -2.53 -4.48 16.23
C LYS A 130 -2.24 -5.19 14.92
N LEU A 131 -3.26 -5.70 14.22
CA LEU A 131 -3.14 -6.45 12.98
C LEU A 131 -3.67 -5.60 11.83
N PHE A 132 -2.84 -5.31 10.84
CA PHE A 132 -3.26 -4.48 9.70
C PHE A 132 -2.57 -4.86 8.39
N ILE A 133 -3.23 -4.54 7.28
CA ILE A 133 -2.72 -4.69 5.92
C ILE A 133 -2.44 -3.29 5.35
N SER A 134 -1.25 -3.10 4.78
CA SER A 134 -0.88 -1.90 4.04
C SER A 134 -0.23 -2.31 2.72
N THR A 135 -0.94 -2.12 1.61
CA THR A 135 -0.48 -2.57 0.28
C THR A 135 -0.25 -1.44 -0.71
N PHE A 136 0.46 -1.75 -1.78
CA PHE A 136 0.83 -0.81 -2.84
C PHE A 136 0.47 -1.40 -4.20
N GLY A 137 -0.31 -0.68 -5.01
CA GLY A 137 -0.68 -1.15 -6.35
C GLY A 137 -1.42 -2.50 -6.34
N GLN A 138 -2.30 -2.72 -5.35
CA GLN A 138 -2.99 -3.99 -5.16
C GLN A 138 -4.03 -4.24 -6.27
N PRO A 139 -4.04 -5.42 -6.93
CA PRO A 139 -5.13 -5.81 -7.82
C PRO A 139 -6.43 -6.13 -7.06
N ARG A 140 -7.57 -6.17 -7.75
CA ARG A 140 -8.78 -6.74 -7.14
C ARG A 140 -8.58 -8.22 -6.89
N MET A 141 -9.08 -8.71 -5.77
CA MET A 141 -8.73 -10.06 -5.30
C MET A 141 -9.89 -11.05 -5.25
N GLY A 142 -11.12 -10.57 -5.10
CA GLY A 142 -12.29 -11.43 -4.96
C GLY A 142 -13.59 -10.67 -5.18
N ASP A 143 -14.69 -11.34 -4.91
CA ASP A 143 -16.04 -10.80 -5.03
C ASP A 143 -16.43 -9.92 -3.83
N ASP A 144 -17.67 -9.41 -3.83
CA ASP A 144 -18.20 -8.57 -2.74
C ASP A 144 -18.19 -9.30 -1.38
N ALA A 145 -18.47 -10.60 -1.38
CA ALA A 145 -18.45 -11.41 -0.16
C ALA A 145 -17.02 -11.53 0.41
N PHE A 146 -16.02 -11.70 -0.46
CA PHE A 146 -14.62 -11.65 -0.04
C PHE A 146 -14.22 -10.26 0.46
N ALA A 147 -14.55 -9.20 -0.28
CA ALA A 147 -14.21 -7.84 0.10
C ALA A 147 -14.78 -7.48 1.49
N LYS A 148 -16.06 -7.79 1.71
CA LYS A 148 -16.71 -7.64 3.00
C LYS A 148 -16.08 -8.50 4.10
N PHE A 149 -15.68 -9.73 3.78
CA PHE A 149 -14.99 -10.59 4.74
C PHE A 149 -13.67 -9.98 5.21
N VAL A 150 -12.91 -9.33 4.32
CA VAL A 150 -11.69 -8.61 4.71
C VAL A 150 -12.03 -7.45 5.64
N ASP A 151 -12.94 -6.57 5.22
CA ASP A 151 -13.34 -5.37 5.99
C ASP A 151 -13.88 -5.72 7.39
N ASP A 152 -14.59 -6.84 7.51
CA ASP A 152 -15.14 -7.31 8.79
C ASP A 152 -14.07 -7.90 9.73
N ASN A 153 -12.87 -8.26 9.24
CA ASN A 153 -11.88 -9.02 10.02
C ASN A 153 -10.55 -8.30 10.24
N ILE A 154 -10.13 -7.38 9.38
CA ILE A 154 -8.83 -6.73 9.50
C ILE A 154 -8.82 -5.36 8.82
N LYS A 155 -8.14 -4.38 9.44
CA LYS A 155 -7.95 -3.07 8.80
C LYS A 155 -7.04 -3.23 7.59
N ALA A 156 -7.51 -2.80 6.43
CA ALA A 156 -6.77 -2.84 5.17
C ALA A 156 -6.71 -1.46 4.53
N VAL A 157 -5.49 -1.03 4.22
CA VAL A 157 -5.20 0.24 3.53
C VAL A 157 -4.45 -0.07 2.24
N ARG A 158 -4.92 0.48 1.13
CA ARG A 158 -4.35 0.29 -0.21
C ARG A 158 -3.86 1.63 -0.75
N SER A 159 -2.55 1.77 -0.92
CA SER A 159 -1.97 2.94 -1.58
C SER A 159 -1.97 2.75 -3.10
N ILE A 160 -2.53 3.71 -3.82
CA ILE A 160 -2.71 3.65 -5.27
C ILE A 160 -2.18 4.94 -5.89
N VAL A 161 -1.33 4.79 -6.90
CA VAL A 161 -0.76 5.93 -7.62
C VAL A 161 -1.50 6.13 -8.93
N ARG A 162 -2.11 7.30 -9.06
CA ARG A 162 -2.76 7.85 -10.27
C ARG A 162 -3.50 6.80 -11.11
N GLY A 163 -2.95 6.43 -12.26
CA GLY A 163 -3.56 5.56 -13.26
C GLY A 163 -2.89 4.20 -13.32
N ASP A 164 -2.58 3.59 -12.19
CA ASP A 164 -2.00 2.26 -12.12
C ASP A 164 -2.97 1.20 -12.71
N PRO A 165 -2.64 0.55 -13.83
CA PRO A 165 -3.50 -0.46 -14.46
C PRO A 165 -3.68 -1.73 -13.63
N VAL A 166 -2.75 -2.08 -12.73
CA VAL A 166 -2.86 -3.32 -11.93
C VAL A 166 -4.03 -3.23 -10.95
N THR A 167 -4.25 -2.05 -10.37
CA THR A 167 -5.39 -1.81 -9.46
C THR A 167 -6.74 -1.89 -10.16
N ARG A 168 -6.75 -1.78 -11.48
CA ARG A 168 -7.95 -1.89 -12.32
C ARG A 168 -8.28 -3.32 -12.71
N LEU A 169 -7.43 -4.30 -12.32
CA LEU A 169 -7.54 -5.70 -12.70
C LEU A 169 -7.73 -6.63 -11.50
N PRO A 170 -8.57 -7.67 -11.64
CA PRO A 170 -9.65 -7.81 -12.64
C PRO A 170 -10.59 -6.59 -12.68
N PRO A 171 -11.35 -6.40 -13.76
CA PRO A 171 -12.31 -5.30 -13.83
C PRO A 171 -13.43 -5.47 -12.80
N SER A 172 -14.02 -4.35 -12.37
CA SER A 172 -15.15 -4.32 -11.43
C SER A 172 -16.49 -4.67 -12.07
N TRP A 173 -16.61 -4.60 -13.40
CA TRP A 173 -17.83 -4.98 -14.08
C TRP A 173 -18.00 -6.51 -14.16
N PRO A 174 -19.26 -7.01 -14.22
CA PRO A 174 -19.52 -8.44 -14.35
C PRO A 174 -18.90 -9.04 -15.62
N ILE A 175 -18.09 -10.09 -15.41
CA ILE A 175 -17.53 -10.95 -16.44
C ILE A 175 -18.48 -12.14 -16.66
N PRO A 176 -18.97 -12.39 -17.88
CA PRO A 176 -19.91 -13.47 -18.16
C PRO A 176 -19.42 -14.82 -17.61
N PHE A 177 -20.30 -15.54 -16.91
CA PHE A 177 -20.06 -16.85 -16.28
C PHE A 177 -19.03 -16.89 -15.14
N ILE A 178 -18.33 -15.78 -14.86
CA ILE A 178 -17.29 -15.69 -13.83
C ILE A 178 -17.77 -14.88 -12.62
N GLY A 179 -18.52 -13.80 -12.85
CA GLY A 179 -18.94 -12.86 -11.81
C GLY A 179 -18.15 -11.56 -11.88
N PHE A 180 -18.03 -10.85 -10.76
CA PHE A 180 -17.33 -9.56 -10.69
C PHE A 180 -16.32 -9.57 -9.55
N TYR A 181 -15.38 -8.65 -9.62
CA TYR A 181 -14.37 -8.44 -8.58
C TYR A 181 -14.57 -7.08 -7.91
N LYS A 182 -14.19 -6.98 -6.65
CA LYS A 182 -14.30 -5.75 -5.87
C LYS A 182 -13.10 -5.58 -4.95
N HIS A 183 -12.66 -4.34 -4.79
CA HIS A 183 -11.73 -3.93 -3.74
C HIS A 183 -12.40 -3.89 -2.36
N PHE A 184 -11.55 -3.96 -1.34
CA PHE A 184 -11.88 -3.81 0.08
C PHE A 184 -11.02 -2.71 0.70
N GLY A 185 -11.33 -2.33 1.93
CA GLY A 185 -10.54 -1.40 2.72
C GLY A 185 -10.52 0.03 2.21
N GLU A 186 -9.65 0.82 2.82
CA GLU A 186 -9.44 2.22 2.48
C GLU A 186 -8.44 2.35 1.33
N GLU A 187 -8.64 3.37 0.50
CA GLU A 187 -7.73 3.74 -0.58
C GLU A 187 -7.04 5.06 -0.24
N LEU A 188 -5.70 5.05 -0.27
CA LEU A 188 -4.88 6.26 -0.23
C LEU A 188 -4.43 6.59 -1.65
N TYR A 189 -5.12 7.54 -2.26
CA TYR A 189 -4.97 7.87 -3.67
C TYR A 189 -3.97 9.01 -3.90
N ILE A 190 -2.82 8.68 -4.48
CA ILE A 190 -1.77 9.62 -4.87
C ILE A 190 -2.05 10.07 -6.31
N ASN A 191 -2.82 11.15 -6.47
CA ASN A 191 -3.28 11.63 -7.77
C ASN A 191 -2.15 12.26 -8.61
N ASN A 192 -1.29 13.09 -7.99
CA ASN A 192 -0.25 13.83 -8.72
C ASN A 192 1.17 13.51 -8.19
N PRO A 193 1.66 12.27 -8.41
CA PRO A 193 2.93 11.83 -7.86
C PRO A 193 4.14 12.60 -8.38
N ASP A 194 4.03 13.23 -9.55
CA ASP A 194 5.09 14.04 -10.16
C ASP A 194 5.27 15.40 -9.45
N GLN A 195 4.22 15.89 -8.77
CA GLN A 195 4.25 17.16 -8.04
C GLN A 195 4.50 16.96 -6.55
N ASP A 196 3.75 16.05 -5.92
CA ASP A 196 3.91 15.71 -4.51
C ASP A 196 3.59 14.21 -4.32
N PRO A 197 4.63 13.36 -4.26
CA PRO A 197 4.44 11.92 -4.11
C PRO A 197 4.00 11.50 -2.70
N ASN A 198 3.95 12.44 -1.75
CA ASN A 198 3.50 12.20 -0.38
C ASN A 198 2.06 12.64 -0.13
N ALA A 199 1.49 13.47 -1.02
CA ALA A 199 0.11 13.89 -0.93
C ALA A 199 -0.84 12.79 -1.43
N PHE A 200 -1.81 12.44 -0.59
CA PHE A 200 -2.85 11.47 -0.93
C PHE A 200 -4.23 11.98 -0.53
N GLN A 201 -5.25 11.45 -1.21
CA GLN A 201 -6.64 11.57 -0.84
C GLN A 201 -7.10 10.26 -0.23
N GLU A 202 -7.81 10.32 0.91
CA GLU A 202 -8.46 9.15 1.50
C GLU A 202 -9.80 8.88 0.82
N CYS A 203 -10.02 7.63 0.46
CA CYS A 203 -11.17 7.18 -0.29
C CYS A 203 -11.67 5.82 0.21
N ASN A 204 -12.95 5.55 -0.01
CA ASN A 204 -13.45 4.19 0.14
C ASN A 204 -13.00 3.33 -1.06
N ALA A 205 -12.99 2.01 -0.89
CA ALA A 205 -12.82 1.11 -2.02
C ALA A 205 -13.83 1.39 -3.14
N GLU A 206 -13.35 1.43 -4.39
CA GLU A 206 -14.13 1.69 -5.61
C GLU A 206 -14.72 3.12 -5.69
N ASP A 207 -14.17 4.11 -4.97
CA ASP A 207 -14.66 5.51 -5.03
C ASP A 207 -14.43 6.13 -6.41
N PRO A 208 -15.49 6.54 -7.14
CA PRO A 208 -15.40 7.07 -8.50
C PRO A 208 -14.64 8.39 -8.61
N ASN A 209 -14.30 9.05 -7.50
CA ASN A 209 -13.54 10.29 -7.47
C ASN A 209 -12.04 10.08 -7.23
N CYS A 210 -11.59 8.85 -7.02
CA CYS A 210 -10.18 8.52 -6.70
C CYS A 210 -9.49 7.82 -7.87
N SER A 211 -8.74 6.73 -7.65
CA SER A 211 -8.13 5.99 -8.76
C SER A 211 -9.16 5.49 -9.78
N GLU A 212 -10.42 5.31 -9.36
CA GLU A 212 -11.50 4.94 -10.28
C GLU A 212 -11.86 6.03 -11.31
N SER A 213 -11.55 7.30 -11.01
CA SER A 213 -11.81 8.46 -11.88
C SER A 213 -10.94 8.51 -13.14
N VAL A 214 -9.80 7.81 -13.14
CA VAL A 214 -8.85 7.83 -14.25
C VAL A 214 -9.37 7.00 -15.40
N SER A 215 -9.51 7.61 -16.58
CA SER A 215 -10.01 6.90 -17.76
C SER A 215 -9.05 5.81 -18.22
N LEU A 216 -9.58 4.72 -18.80
CA LEU A 216 -8.78 3.55 -19.21
C LEU A 216 -7.62 3.92 -20.17
N GLY A 217 -7.81 4.92 -21.04
CA GLY A 217 -6.78 5.38 -21.98
C GLY A 217 -5.63 6.18 -21.33
N GLN A 218 -5.79 6.57 -20.06
CA GLN A 218 -4.78 7.28 -19.27
C GLN A 218 -4.05 6.36 -18.29
N LEU A 219 -4.43 5.09 -18.23
CA LEU A 219 -3.72 4.11 -17.41
C LEU A 219 -2.31 3.89 -17.96
N SER A 220 -1.34 3.78 -17.06
CA SER A 220 0.05 3.58 -17.44
C SER A 220 0.78 2.77 -16.39
N LEU A 221 1.50 1.74 -16.86
CA LEU A 221 2.30 0.87 -16.01
C LEU A 221 3.38 1.63 -15.23
N LYS A 222 3.79 2.83 -15.69
CA LYS A 222 4.74 3.67 -14.93
C LYS A 222 4.24 3.98 -13.51
N TYR A 223 2.93 4.18 -13.37
CA TYR A 223 2.31 4.51 -12.08
C TYR A 223 2.28 3.31 -11.13
N HIS A 224 2.36 2.09 -11.68
CA HIS A 224 2.41 0.89 -10.86
C HIS A 224 3.68 0.84 -9.99
N SER A 225 4.81 1.34 -10.51
CA SER A 225 6.07 1.44 -9.78
C SER A 225 6.14 2.63 -8.82
N GLY A 226 5.17 3.55 -8.88
CA GLY A 226 5.10 4.70 -8.01
C GLY A 226 5.48 6.01 -8.70
N PRO A 227 6.05 6.98 -7.97
CA PRO A 227 6.47 6.89 -6.57
C PRO A 227 5.31 6.76 -5.58
N TYR A 228 5.47 5.90 -4.57
CA TYR A 228 4.62 5.82 -3.39
C TYR A 228 5.36 6.52 -2.24
N TYR A 229 4.91 7.70 -1.84
CA TYR A 229 5.54 8.45 -0.75
C TYR A 229 7.04 8.73 -0.99
N GLY A 230 7.36 9.08 -2.24
CA GLY A 230 8.75 9.32 -2.69
C GLY A 230 9.55 8.04 -2.99
N VAL A 231 9.01 6.85 -2.71
CA VAL A 231 9.69 5.58 -2.96
C VAL A 231 9.17 4.93 -4.24
N ASN A 232 10.07 4.66 -5.19
CA ASN A 232 9.75 3.85 -6.36
C ASN A 232 9.94 2.37 -6.03
N MET A 233 8.87 1.61 -6.18
CA MET A 233 8.91 0.15 -6.21
C MET A 233 9.54 -0.25 -7.55
N ARG A 234 10.51 -1.18 -7.55
CA ARG A 234 11.38 -1.48 -8.71
C ARG A 234 10.66 -1.39 -10.07
N ASP A 235 11.31 -0.67 -10.97
CA ASP A 235 10.75 -0.03 -12.15
C ASP A 235 10.22 -1.03 -13.18
N ALA A 236 8.90 -1.24 -13.23
CA ALA A 236 8.11 -2.12 -14.11
C ALA A 236 8.31 -1.87 -15.63
N THR A 237 9.19 -0.93 -15.99
CA THR A 237 9.39 -0.41 -17.34
C THR A 237 10.77 -0.65 -17.93
N ARG A 238 11.77 -1.14 -17.17
CA ARG A 238 13.08 -1.47 -17.76
C ARG A 238 13.08 -2.88 -18.36
N GLU A 239 12.96 -2.96 -19.68
CA GLU A 239 13.46 -4.13 -20.43
C GLU A 239 14.99 -4.24 -20.24
N PRO A 240 15.57 -5.45 -20.29
CA PRO A 240 17.01 -5.64 -20.22
C PRO A 240 17.64 -5.02 -21.47
N ASN A 241 18.13 -3.78 -21.37
CA ASN A 241 18.62 -3.05 -22.54
C ASN A 241 19.82 -3.76 -23.17
N VAL A 242 19.58 -4.25 -24.39
CA VAL A 242 20.60 -4.34 -25.44
C VAL A 242 20.90 -2.92 -25.90
N ASN A 243 22.15 -2.49 -25.70
CA ASN A 243 22.80 -1.28 -26.23
C ASN A 243 22.41 0.08 -25.63
N SER A 244 23.14 0.48 -24.59
CA SER A 244 23.34 1.88 -24.20
C SER A 244 24.30 2.58 -25.17
N ILE A 245 23.85 3.65 -25.83
CA ILE A 245 24.73 4.70 -26.36
C ILE A 245 24.63 5.91 -25.43
N GLU A 246 25.81 6.41 -25.09
CA GLU A 246 26.16 7.45 -24.11
C GLU A 246 25.47 8.80 -24.33
N GLY A 247 25.25 9.54 -23.23
CA GLY A 247 25.11 10.99 -23.32
C GLY A 247 24.15 11.68 -22.35
N SER A 248 24.28 11.48 -21.04
CA SER A 248 24.10 12.58 -20.05
C SER A 248 24.71 12.15 -18.71
N ASN A 249 25.78 12.85 -18.34
CA ASN A 249 26.60 12.57 -17.17
C ASN A 249 25.91 13.10 -15.91
N GLU A 250 25.22 12.21 -15.20
CA GLU A 250 25.13 12.12 -13.73
C GLU A 250 24.38 10.82 -13.41
N GLY A 251 24.98 9.67 -13.75
CA GLY A 251 24.30 8.38 -13.75
C GLY A 251 25.04 7.31 -12.96
N ASP A 252 24.42 6.84 -11.88
CA ASP A 252 24.11 5.41 -11.68
C ASP A 252 25.25 4.36 -11.76
N GLU A 253 26.50 4.72 -11.54
CA GLU A 253 27.66 3.80 -11.73
C GLU A 253 28.11 3.00 -10.48
N ASN A 254 27.33 2.96 -9.40
CA ASN A 254 27.69 2.08 -8.27
C ASN A 254 26.53 1.46 -7.51
N TYR A 255 25.37 1.32 -8.16
CA TYR A 255 24.30 0.48 -7.63
C TYR A 255 24.50 -0.94 -8.15
N ASP A 256 24.72 -1.90 -7.26
CA ASP A 256 24.75 -3.32 -7.62
C ASP A 256 23.34 -3.76 -8.04
N TYR A 257 23.07 -3.68 -9.34
CA TYR A 257 21.81 -4.09 -9.97
C TYR A 257 21.53 -5.59 -9.89
N SER A 258 22.48 -6.40 -9.39
CA SER A 258 22.32 -7.85 -9.15
C SER A 258 21.79 -8.18 -7.74
N ALA A 259 21.77 -7.20 -6.82
CA ALA A 259 21.31 -7.40 -5.46
C ALA A 259 19.78 -7.34 -5.34
N ASP A 260 19.13 -8.51 -5.44
CA ASP A 260 17.90 -8.96 -4.77
C ASP A 260 16.76 -7.92 -4.41
N PRO A 261 15.56 -8.02 -5.02
CA PRO A 261 14.45 -7.05 -4.92
C PRO A 261 13.67 -7.16 -3.61
N TYR A 262 14.17 -6.51 -2.56
CA TYR A 262 13.39 -6.24 -1.36
C TYR A 262 12.54 -4.97 -1.52
N PHE A 263 11.34 -4.98 -0.95
CA PHE A 263 10.61 -3.78 -0.56
C PHE A 263 11.54 -2.96 0.36
N ASN A 264 11.95 -1.76 -0.08
CA ASN A 264 12.84 -0.91 0.70
C ASN A 264 11.96 -0.12 1.68
N TYR A 265 11.78 -0.65 2.89
CA TYR A 265 11.15 0.06 4.01
C TYR A 265 11.92 1.37 4.25
N ASP A 266 11.26 2.53 4.29
CA ASP A 266 11.87 3.81 4.66
C ASP A 266 11.62 4.07 6.15
N PRO A 267 12.64 3.99 7.03
CA PRO A 267 12.44 4.11 8.46
C PRO A 267 11.96 5.51 8.90
N ASN A 268 12.09 6.52 8.04
CA ASN A 268 11.61 7.89 8.26
C ASN A 268 10.16 8.09 7.82
N TYR A 269 9.61 7.16 7.04
CA TYR A 269 8.21 7.20 6.66
C TYR A 269 7.34 6.79 7.86
N ASN A 270 6.38 7.65 8.19
CA ASN A 270 5.43 7.39 9.26
C ASN A 270 4.35 6.41 8.77
N TYR A 271 4.73 5.14 8.66
CA TYR A 271 3.80 4.07 8.34
C TYR A 271 2.63 4.08 9.33
N GLU A 272 2.85 4.35 10.63
CA GLU A 272 1.76 4.44 11.61
C GLU A 272 0.80 5.58 11.34
N GLY A 273 1.26 6.71 10.80
CA GLY A 273 0.41 7.84 10.38
C GLY A 273 -0.38 7.54 9.10
N ALA A 274 0.24 6.84 8.14
CA ALA A 274 -0.45 6.33 6.96
C ALA A 274 -1.39 5.16 7.26
N MET A 275 -1.13 4.42 8.35
CA MET A 275 -1.92 3.27 8.83
C MET A 275 -2.96 3.68 9.90
N GLY A 276 -2.83 4.89 10.46
CA GLY A 276 -3.61 5.43 11.58
C GLY A 276 -4.69 6.44 11.18
N VAL A 277 -4.93 6.65 9.88
CA VAL A 277 -6.11 7.38 9.41
C VAL A 277 -7.36 6.57 9.75
N ASN A 278 -7.95 6.88 10.90
CA ASN A 278 -9.34 6.63 11.22
C ASN A 278 -9.98 8.02 11.31
N GLY A 279 -10.98 8.26 10.47
CA GLY A 279 -11.59 9.58 10.30
C GLY A 279 -11.97 10.28 11.61
N VAL A 280 -11.32 11.42 11.86
CA VAL A 280 -11.93 12.62 12.43
C VAL A 280 -11.09 13.84 12.02
N ASP A 281 -11.79 14.80 11.43
CA ASP A 281 -11.38 16.15 11.06
C ASP A 281 -10.34 16.32 9.95
N GLY A 282 -10.84 16.89 8.85
CA GLY A 282 -10.03 17.38 7.75
C GLY A 282 -8.94 18.35 8.21
N VAL A 283 -7.88 18.36 7.41
CA VAL A 283 -6.68 19.20 7.53
C VAL A 283 -5.73 18.80 8.66
N LYS A 284 -4.72 17.99 8.33
CA LYS A 284 -3.33 18.14 8.81
C LYS A 284 -2.39 17.22 8.03
N GLY A 285 -1.81 17.78 6.96
CA GLY A 285 -0.47 17.37 6.55
C GLY A 285 0.48 17.63 7.73
N VAL A 286 1.31 16.66 8.05
CA VAL A 286 2.24 16.77 9.18
C VAL A 286 3.38 17.70 8.78
N ASP A 287 3.51 18.79 9.54
CA ASP A 287 4.55 19.81 9.44
C ASP A 287 5.96 19.21 9.36
N GLY A 288 6.64 19.50 8.24
CA GLY A 288 8.09 19.43 8.19
C GLY A 288 8.69 20.66 8.84
N THR A 289 9.15 20.58 10.09
CA THR A 289 10.31 21.37 10.56
C THR A 289 11.02 20.75 11.76
N LYS A 290 12.36 20.58 11.59
CA LYS A 290 13.50 20.67 12.54
C LYS A 290 14.56 19.65 12.09
N GLY A 291 15.72 19.97 11.54
CA GLY A 291 16.42 21.22 11.25
C GLY A 291 17.92 20.96 11.43
N VAL A 292 18.76 21.17 10.41
CA VAL A 292 20.19 21.49 10.59
C VAL A 292 20.66 22.44 9.48
N ASN A 293 21.33 23.49 9.95
CA ASN A 293 21.92 24.64 9.26
C ASN A 293 22.88 24.34 8.10
N GLY A 294 22.91 25.25 7.11
CA GLY A 294 23.98 25.34 6.12
C GLY A 294 23.76 26.37 5.01
N THR A 295 23.66 27.65 5.37
CA THR A 295 23.79 28.89 4.56
C THR A 295 24.16 28.80 3.06
N LYS A 296 23.38 29.47 2.20
CA LYS A 296 23.78 30.72 1.51
C LYS A 296 22.60 31.37 0.78
N GLU A 297 22.42 32.66 1.04
CA GLU A 297 21.47 33.57 0.41
C GLU A 297 21.68 33.66 -1.11
N VAL A 298 20.60 33.71 -1.89
CA VAL A 298 20.58 34.37 -3.19
C VAL A 298 19.38 35.29 -3.26
N ASN A 299 19.68 36.59 -3.29
CA ASN A 299 18.76 37.71 -3.52
C ASN A 299 18.03 37.59 -4.87
N GLY A 300 16.73 37.91 -4.89
CA GLY A 300 15.99 38.10 -6.13
C GLY A 300 14.48 38.24 -5.96
N THR A 301 14.03 39.33 -5.35
CA THR A 301 12.62 39.73 -5.30
C THR A 301 12.08 40.13 -6.67
N LYS A 302 10.83 39.73 -6.96
CA LYS A 302 9.79 40.60 -7.55
C LYS A 302 8.41 40.02 -7.28
N GLY A 303 7.64 40.74 -6.47
CA GLY A 303 6.33 40.31 -5.98
C GLY A 303 5.17 40.57 -6.92
N VAL A 304 4.01 40.05 -6.52
CA VAL A 304 2.69 40.54 -6.93
C VAL A 304 1.83 40.63 -5.66
N ASN A 305 1.31 41.83 -5.42
CA ASN A 305 0.40 42.19 -4.34
C ASN A 305 -0.99 41.55 -4.55
N GLY A 306 -1.44 40.80 -3.53
CA GLY A 306 -2.56 41.18 -2.66
C GLY A 306 -4.00 40.97 -3.13
N THR A 307 -4.78 40.26 -2.30
CA THR A 307 -6.09 40.76 -1.82
C THR A 307 -6.39 40.27 -0.40
N LYS A 308 -6.35 41.25 0.52
CA LYS A 308 -7.19 41.54 1.70
C LYS A 308 -7.58 40.42 2.68
N GLU A 309 -6.98 40.55 3.87
CA GLU A 309 -7.45 40.07 5.17
C GLU A 309 -8.85 40.64 5.53
N VAL A 310 -9.66 39.82 6.20
CA VAL A 310 -10.74 40.28 7.08
C VAL A 310 -10.34 39.89 8.51
N ASN A 311 -9.95 40.89 9.29
CA ASN A 311 -9.77 40.79 10.73
C ASN A 311 -10.91 41.53 11.44
N GLY A 312 -11.38 40.99 12.57
CA GLY A 312 -12.10 41.78 13.55
C GLY A 312 -13.08 40.99 14.42
N THR A 313 -12.57 40.31 15.45
CA THR A 313 -13.30 40.19 16.72
C THR A 313 -13.20 41.52 17.48
N ASN A 314 -14.26 41.93 18.16
CA ASN A 314 -14.17 42.92 19.24
C ASN A 314 -15.23 42.66 20.33
N GLU A 315 -14.77 42.83 21.56
CA GLU A 315 -15.40 42.54 22.85
C GLU A 315 -16.55 43.50 23.27
N VAL A 316 -17.47 42.92 24.07
CA VAL A 316 -18.11 43.39 25.32
C VAL A 316 -18.59 44.85 25.45
N LYS A 317 -19.89 45.00 25.78
CA LYS A 317 -20.39 45.83 26.91
C LYS A 317 -21.87 45.52 27.20
N GLY A 318 -22.18 45.18 28.45
CA GLY A 318 -23.55 44.95 28.93
C GLY A 318 -24.30 46.22 29.33
N THR A 319 -25.61 46.10 29.55
CA THR A 319 -26.34 46.56 30.76
C THR A 319 -27.85 46.25 30.67
N ASN A 320 -28.37 45.71 31.78
CA ASN A 320 -29.71 45.75 32.39
C ASN A 320 -31.00 46.05 31.59
N GLY A 321 -32.05 45.27 31.91
CA GLY A 321 -33.43 45.71 31.81
C GLY A 321 -34.48 44.61 31.93
N THR A 322 -35.02 44.42 33.13
CA THR A 322 -36.18 43.58 33.50
C THR A 322 -37.47 43.95 32.75
N LYS A 323 -38.38 42.97 32.54
CA LYS A 323 -39.72 42.92 33.18
C LYS A 323 -40.63 41.78 32.67
N HIS A 324 -41.24 41.13 33.67
CA HIS A 324 -42.46 40.30 33.73
C HIS A 324 -42.54 38.98 32.97
#